data_AF-A0A352KA60-F1
#
_entry.id   AF-A0A352KA60-F1
#
_cell.length_a   1.000
_cell.length_b   1.000
_cell.length_c   1.000
_cell.angle_alpha   90.00
_cell.angle_beta   90.00
_cell.angle_gamma   90.00
#
_symmetry.space_group_name_H-M   'P 1'
#
loop_
_entity.id
_entity.type
_entity.pdbx_description
1 polymer ?
#
loop_
_entity_poly.entity_id
_entity_poly.type
_entity_poly.pdbx_seq_one_letter_code
_entity_poly.pdbx_strand_id
1 'polypeptide(L)'
;EFESWESLETTLMPFLQSEIGGLFLPWSDANAIALEQGKEKMSVTLEGKPFTQTAQKYHARSLGILRERYAGLSGNQLLDTVLAKAGCQQFLV
;
A
#
# COMPACT_ATOMS: atom_id res chain seq x y z
N GLU A 1 10.52 -7.78 24.23
CA GLU A 1 9.45 -8.44 23.45
C GLU A 1 8.68 -7.37 22.68
N PHE A 2 7.99 -7.75 21.60
CA PHE A 2 7.09 -6.83 20.89
C PHE A 2 5.72 -6.81 21.57
N GLU A 3 5.02 -5.68 21.51
CA GLU A 3 3.62 -5.56 21.92
C GLU A 3 2.69 -6.37 21.00
N SER A 4 1.51 -6.75 21.52
CA SER A 4 0.52 -7.48 20.72
C SER A 4 -0.20 -6.54 19.76
N TRP A 5 -0.79 -7.09 18.69
CA TRP A 5 -1.56 -6.28 17.75
C TRP A 5 -2.75 -5.60 18.44
N GLU A 6 -3.43 -6.31 19.33
CA GLU A 6 -4.63 -5.82 20.04
C GLU A 6 -4.33 -4.60 20.91
N SER A 7 -3.13 -4.52 21.52
CA SER A 7 -2.74 -3.34 22.31
C SER A 7 -2.41 -2.13 21.44
N LEU A 8 -1.94 -2.37 20.21
CA LEU A 8 -1.52 -1.32 19.28
C LEU A 8 -2.60 -0.89 18.30
N GLU A 9 -3.62 -1.71 18.06
CA GLU A 9 -4.60 -1.50 16.99
C GLU A 9 -5.26 -0.12 17.06
N THR A 10 -5.63 0.33 18.26
CA THR A 10 -6.35 1.60 18.45
C THR A 10 -5.52 2.81 18.00
N THR A 11 -4.19 2.73 18.09
CA THR A 11 -3.29 3.83 17.71
C THR A 11 -2.71 3.66 16.31
N LEU A 12 -2.46 2.42 15.87
CA LEU A 12 -1.88 2.14 14.56
C LEU A 12 -2.91 2.07 13.43
N MET A 13 -4.12 1.56 13.68
CA MET A 13 -5.13 1.40 12.62
C MET A 13 -5.48 2.74 11.94
N PRO A 14 -5.70 3.86 12.65
CA PRO A 14 -5.97 5.15 11.99
C PRO A 14 -4.83 5.59 11.07
N PHE A 15 -3.57 5.38 11.48
CA PHE A 15 -2.39 5.69 10.68
C PHE A 15 -2.28 4.78 9.45
N LEU A 16 -2.52 3.48 9.61
CA LEU A 16 -2.54 2.54 8.48
C LEU A 16 -3.64 2.91 7.47
N GLN A 17 -4.80 3.34 7.94
CA GLN A 17 -5.90 3.76 7.08
C GLN A 17 -5.60 5.06 6.35
N SER A 18 -5.17 6.12 7.04
CA SER A 18 -4.94 7.42 6.41
C SER A 18 -3.67 7.45 5.57
N GLU A 19 -2.53 7.07 6.18
CA GLU A 19 -1.22 7.28 5.56
C GLU A 19 -0.84 6.14 4.61
N ILE A 20 -1.21 4.91 4.91
CA ILE A 20 -0.79 3.75 4.12
C ILE A 20 -1.84 3.39 3.07
N GLY A 21 -3.06 3.06 3.49
CA GLY A 21 -4.17 2.69 2.60
C GLY A 21 -4.74 3.88 1.83
N GLY A 22 -4.77 5.08 2.42
CA GLY A 22 -5.34 6.28 1.84
C GLY A 22 -4.37 7.11 0.98
N LEU A 23 -3.07 7.02 1.24
CA LEU A 23 -2.05 7.86 0.58
C LEU A 23 -0.95 7.03 -0.10
N PHE A 24 -0.13 6.33 0.67
CA PHE A 24 1.10 5.71 0.16
C PHE A 24 0.85 4.59 -0.86
N LEU A 25 -0.04 3.64 -0.56
CA LEU A 25 -0.30 2.51 -1.45
C LEU A 25 -1.05 2.92 -2.74
N PRO A 26 -2.08 3.78 -2.73
CA PRO A 26 -2.67 4.31 -3.95
C PRO A 26 -1.64 5.02 -4.84
N TRP A 27 -0.76 5.82 -4.24
CA TRP A 27 0.35 6.46 -4.93
C TRP A 27 1.32 5.44 -5.53
N SER A 28 1.70 4.42 -4.75
CA SER A 28 2.69 3.41 -5.14
C SER A 28 2.18 2.54 -6.29
N ASP A 29 0.90 2.18 -6.26
CA ASP A 29 0.23 1.40 -7.29
C ASP A 29 0.09 2.21 -8.59
N ALA A 30 -0.39 3.45 -8.51
CA ALA A 30 -0.47 4.33 -9.69
C ALA A 30 0.92 4.54 -10.34
N ASN A 31 1.96 4.65 -9.53
CA ASN A 31 3.34 4.71 -9.99
C ASN A 31 3.79 3.43 -10.74
N ALA A 32 3.47 2.25 -10.20
CA ALA A 32 3.79 0.97 -10.84
C ALA A 32 3.03 0.81 -12.16
N ILE A 33 1.71 1.08 -12.17
CA ILE A 33 0.86 1.03 -13.37
C ILE A 33 1.39 1.96 -14.47
N ALA A 34 1.83 3.19 -14.12
CA ALA A 34 2.38 4.10 -15.11
C ALA A 34 3.63 3.53 -15.79
N LEU A 35 4.53 2.90 -15.04
CA LEU A 35 5.74 2.28 -15.59
C LEU A 35 5.43 1.06 -16.45
N GLU A 36 4.50 0.21 -16.01
CA GLU A 36 4.02 -0.94 -16.80
C GLU A 36 3.42 -0.51 -18.14
N GLN A 37 2.75 0.64 -18.17
CA GLN A 37 2.18 1.26 -19.37
C GLN A 37 3.21 2.07 -20.19
N GLY A 38 4.48 2.12 -19.78
CA GLY A 38 5.52 2.90 -20.45
C GLY A 38 5.33 4.42 -20.37
N LYS A 39 4.53 4.91 -19.40
CA LYS A 39 4.28 6.35 -19.19
C LYS A 39 5.40 6.97 -18.38
N GLU A 40 5.77 8.20 -18.75
CA GLU A 40 6.75 9.00 -18.00
C GLU A 40 6.17 9.51 -16.67
N LYS A 41 4.87 9.80 -16.63
CA LYS A 41 4.18 10.35 -15.46
C LYS A 41 3.09 9.42 -14.98
N MET A 42 2.92 9.38 -13.65
CA MET A 42 1.76 8.80 -12.98
C MET A 42 0.81 9.92 -12.54
N SER A 43 -0.47 9.59 -12.44
CA SER A 43 -1.50 10.47 -11.89
C SER A 43 -2.44 9.66 -11.00
N VAL A 44 -2.81 10.23 -9.85
CA VAL A 44 -3.70 9.61 -8.86
C VAL A 44 -4.41 10.70 -8.07
N THR A 45 -5.62 10.43 -7.56
CA THR A 45 -6.29 11.33 -6.62
C THR A 45 -5.99 10.87 -5.19
N LEU A 46 -5.39 11.75 -4.39
CA LEU A 46 -5.03 11.50 -2.99
C LEU A 46 -5.78 12.52 -2.13
N GLU A 47 -6.54 12.05 -1.12
CA GLU A 47 -7.38 12.91 -0.27
C GLU A 47 -8.28 13.88 -1.07
N GLY A 48 -8.85 13.40 -2.17
CA GLY A 48 -9.72 14.19 -3.05
C GLY A 48 -9.00 15.21 -3.93
N LYS A 49 -7.66 15.28 -3.89
CA LYS A 49 -6.86 16.19 -4.70
C LYS A 49 -6.12 15.43 -5.81
N PRO A 50 -6.11 15.94 -7.05
CA PRO A 50 -5.31 15.35 -8.11
C PRO A 50 -3.82 15.52 -7.79
N PHE A 51 -3.06 14.45 -7.96
CA PHE A 51 -1.61 14.42 -7.81
C PHE A 51 -0.98 13.81 -9.07
N THR A 52 0.17 14.33 -9.49
CA THR A 52 0.90 13.86 -10.67
C THR A 52 2.38 14.06 -10.46
N GLN A 53 3.18 13.06 -10.85
CA GLN A 53 4.64 13.14 -10.80
C GLN A 53 5.26 12.25 -11.88
N THR A 54 6.57 12.40 -12.09
CA THR A 54 7.36 11.43 -12.86
C THR A 54 7.34 10.07 -12.16
N ALA A 55 7.16 9.01 -12.95
CA ALA A 55 7.12 7.65 -12.44
C ALA A 55 8.52 7.19 -11.99
N GLN A 56 8.57 6.52 -10.84
CA GLN A 56 9.78 6.16 -10.10
C GLN A 56 10.00 4.64 -10.10
N LYS A 57 11.00 4.19 -10.87
CA LYS A 57 11.33 2.76 -11.05
C LYS A 57 11.61 2.04 -9.74
N TYR A 58 12.31 2.70 -8.82
CA TYR A 58 12.67 2.10 -7.54
C TYR A 58 11.44 1.79 -6.67
N HIS A 59 10.46 2.68 -6.65
CA HIS A 59 9.24 2.48 -5.87
C HIS A 59 8.35 1.37 -6.44
N ALA A 60 8.26 1.24 -7.77
CA ALA A 60 7.56 0.11 -8.37
C ALA A 60 8.24 -1.23 -8.04
N ARG A 61 9.58 -1.29 -8.06
CA ARG A 61 10.32 -2.49 -7.64
C ARG A 61 10.04 -2.85 -6.17
N SER A 62 10.05 -1.86 -5.28
CA SER A 62 9.75 -2.06 -3.86
C SER A 62 8.33 -2.58 -3.64
N LEU A 63 7.33 -2.06 -4.38
CA LEU A 63 5.96 -2.56 -4.31
C LEU A 63 5.86 -4.02 -4.80
N GLY A 64 6.55 -4.37 -5.89
CA GLY A 64 6.64 -5.76 -6.36
C GLY A 64 7.18 -6.71 -5.29
N ILE A 65 8.27 -6.34 -4.62
CA ILE A 65 8.83 -7.13 -3.51
C ILE A 65 7.84 -7.25 -2.35
N LEU A 66 7.08 -6.19 -2.05
CA LEU A 66 6.07 -6.22 -1.00
C LEU A 66 4.93 -7.20 -1.34
N ARG A 67 4.45 -7.19 -2.59
CA ARG A 67 3.47 -8.16 -3.12
C ARG A 67 3.98 -9.60 -3.03
N GLU A 68 5.22 -9.85 -3.45
CA GLU A 68 5.86 -11.17 -3.34
C GLU A 68 5.92 -11.66 -1.88
N ARG A 69 6.32 -10.78 -0.95
CA ARG A 69 6.37 -11.12 0.48
C ARG A 69 4.99 -11.41 1.06
N TYR A 70 3.99 -10.61 0.70
CA TYR A 70 2.61 -10.84 1.15
C TYR A 70 2.07 -12.16 0.62
N ALA A 71 2.28 -12.48 -0.66
CA ALA A 71 1.91 -13.77 -1.24
C ALA A 71 2.59 -14.96 -0.53
N GLY A 72 3.84 -14.80 -0.09
CA GLY A 72 4.57 -15.80 0.70
C GLY A 72 4.03 -16.02 2.13
N LEU A 73 3.12 -15.16 2.62
CA LEU A 73 2.48 -15.27 3.94
C LEU A 73 1.05 -15.84 3.84
N SER A 74 0.73 -16.55 2.76
CA SER A 74 -0.61 -17.10 2.49
C SER A 74 -1.20 -17.85 3.70
N GLY A 75 -2.44 -17.53 4.05
CA GLY A 75 -3.17 -18.17 5.16
C GLY A 75 -3.05 -17.44 6.52
N ASN A 76 -2.37 -16.30 6.58
CA ASN A 76 -2.34 -15.45 7.77
C ASN A 76 -3.61 -14.58 7.89
N GLN A 77 -4.68 -15.18 8.43
CA GLN A 77 -5.99 -14.52 8.57
C GLN A 77 -5.95 -13.22 9.38
N LEU A 78 -5.08 -13.13 10.40
CA LEU A 78 -4.94 -11.92 11.20
C LEU A 78 -4.38 -10.78 10.33
N LEU A 79 -3.29 -11.04 9.61
CA LEU A 79 -2.70 -10.06 8.71
C LEU A 79 -3.69 -9.63 7.62
N ASP A 80 -4.40 -10.60 7.01
CA ASP A 80 -5.40 -10.32 5.99
C ASP A 80 -6.51 -9.39 6.52
N THR A 81 -7.00 -9.67 7.73
CA THR A 81 -8.02 -8.85 8.39
C THR A 81 -7.52 -7.43 8.65
N VAL A 82 -6.28 -7.29 9.15
CA VAL A 82 -5.66 -5.98 9.40
C VAL A 82 -5.49 -5.18 8.12
N LEU A 83 -4.96 -5.81 7.06
CA LEU A 83 -4.75 -5.16 5.76
C LEU A 83 -6.07 -4.79 5.08
N ALA A 84 -7.10 -5.64 5.19
CA ALA A 84 -8.44 -5.35 4.68
C ALA A 84 -9.05 -4.15 5.40
N LYS A 85 -9.02 -4.14 6.74
CA LYS A 85 -9.54 -3.04 7.57
C LYS A 85 -8.78 -1.73 7.33
N ALA A 86 -7.49 -1.81 7.04
CA ALA A 86 -6.65 -0.67 6.69
C ALA A 86 -6.86 -0.15 5.25
N GLY A 87 -7.58 -0.89 4.39
CA GLY A 87 -7.69 -0.56 2.97
C GLY A 87 -6.42 -0.83 2.16
N CYS A 88 -5.48 -1.60 2.70
CA CYS A 88 -4.18 -1.88 2.08
C CYS A 88 -4.21 -3.10 1.17
N GLN A 89 -5.06 -4.08 1.46
CA GLN A 89 -4.98 -5.43 0.87
C GLN A 89 -5.06 -5.41 -0.67
N GLN A 90 -5.94 -4.59 -1.24
CA GLN A 90 -6.16 -4.49 -2.68
C GLN A 90 -4.92 -4.07 -3.49
N PHE A 91 -3.92 -3.47 -2.85
CA PHE A 91 -2.69 -3.04 -3.51
C PHE A 91 -1.58 -4.11 -3.44
N LEU A 92 -1.77 -5.14 -2.63
CA LEU A 92 -0.79 -6.18 -2.33
C LEU A 92 -1.09 -7.53 -2.99
N VAL A 93 -2.31 -7.71 -3.52
CA VAL A 93 -2.78 -8.89 -4.26
C VAL A 93 -2.50 -8.79 -5.75
#